data_AF-A0A2V3HN15-F1
#
_entry.id   AF-A0A2V3HN15-F1
#
_cell.length_a   1.000
_cell.length_b   1.000
_cell.length_c   1.000
_cell.angle_alpha   90.00
_cell.angle_beta   90.00
_cell.angle_gamma   90.00
#
_symmetry.space_group_name_H-M   'P 1'
#
loop_
_entity.id
_entity.type
_entity.pdbx_description
1 polymer ?
#
loop_
_entity_poly.entity_id
_entity_poly.type
_entity_poly.pdbx_seq_one_letter_code
_entity_poly.pdbx_strand_id
1 'polypeptide(L)'
;MARLRHVLLALSGVLLLVMVLYNSEVGFYEYSEANESTRYKLLFAEFASGGCSSTAINTDLAADRMSDCIAPLGTYAATDFTLAAFALFAIAAAPALALSEEGGVKLSRDMAKLLARMRLLL
;
A
#
# COMPACT_ATOMS: atom_id res chain seq x y z
N MET A 1 4.75 -12.17 21.98
CA MET A 1 4.12 -10.99 21.34
C MET A 1 4.89 -10.45 20.14
N ALA A 2 6.23 -10.47 20.15
CA ALA A 2 7.02 -9.83 19.11
C ALA A 2 6.87 -10.48 17.71
N ARG A 3 6.94 -11.80 17.58
CA ARG A 3 6.65 -12.50 16.30
C ARG A 3 5.29 -12.15 15.70
N LEU A 4 4.23 -12.12 16.52
CA LEU A 4 2.88 -11.75 16.07
C LEU A 4 2.86 -10.32 15.51
N ARG A 5 3.57 -9.38 16.15
CA ARG A 5 3.68 -7.99 15.66
C ARG A 5 4.29 -7.91 14.27
N HIS A 6 5.36 -8.67 13.99
CA HIS A 6 5.98 -8.68 12.65
C HIS A 6 5.07 -9.29 11.60
N VAL A 7 4.37 -10.37 11.94
CA VAL A 7 3.38 -10.97 11.04
C VAL A 7 2.24 -9.99 10.74
N LEU A 8 1.71 -9.30 11.76
CA LEU A 8 0.69 -8.28 11.57
C LEU A 8 1.18 -7.11 10.72
N LEU A 9 2.44 -6.69 10.86
CA LEU A 9 3.05 -5.65 10.02
C LEU A 9 3.16 -6.10 8.55
N ALA A 10 3.59 -7.33 8.30
CA ALA A 10 3.63 -7.88 6.94
C ALA A 10 2.23 -7.94 6.33
N LEU A 11 1.25 -8.45 7.10
CA LEU A 11 -0.13 -8.59 6.66
C LEU A 11 -0.78 -7.22 6.38
N SER A 12 -0.53 -6.22 7.22
CA SER A 12 -1.03 -4.87 6.97
C SER A 12 -0.41 -4.25 5.73
N GLY A 13 0.88 -4.52 5.47
CA GLY A 13 1.54 -4.13 4.23
C GLY A 13 0.90 -4.79 3.00
N VAL A 14 0.68 -6.11 3.02
CA VAL A 14 0.01 -6.81 1.91
C VAL A 14 -1.39 -6.26 1.67
N LEU A 15 -2.18 -6.09 2.74
CA LEU A 15 -3.53 -5.55 2.65
C LEU A 15 -3.54 -4.14 2.04
N LEU A 16 -2.61 -3.29 2.47
CA LEU A 16 -2.49 -1.93 1.97
C LEU A 16 -2.09 -1.90 0.49
N LEU A 17 -1.18 -2.78 0.06
CA LEU A 17 -0.79 -2.88 -1.35
C LEU A 17 -1.96 -3.34 -2.22
N VAL A 18 -2.69 -4.37 -1.78
CA VAL A 18 -3.89 -4.86 -2.47
C VAL A 18 -4.95 -3.76 -2.56
N MET A 19 -5.15 -2.99 -1.49
CA MET A 19 -6.08 -1.87 -1.47
C MET A 19 -5.72 -0.81 -2.52
N VAL A 20 -4.45 -0.43 -2.63
CA VAL A 20 -3.98 0.56 -3.63
C VAL A 20 -4.19 0.06 -5.05
N LEU A 21 -3.80 -1.20 -5.32
CA LEU A 21 -3.95 -1.81 -6.65
C LEU A 21 -5.43 -1.97 -7.02
N TYR A 22 -6.26 -2.46 -6.10
CA TYR A 22 -7.69 -2.60 -6.34
C TYR A 22 -8.35 -1.26 -6.63
N ASN A 23 -8.04 -0.23 -5.85
CA ASN A 23 -8.59 1.11 -6.09
C ASN A 23 -8.21 1.66 -7.47
N SER A 24 -6.97 1.43 -7.90
CA SER A 24 -6.46 1.98 -9.16
C SER A 24 -6.96 1.22 -10.38
N GLU A 25 -7.08 -0.11 -10.30
CA GLU A 25 -7.39 -0.96 -11.46
C GLU A 25 -8.86 -1.39 -11.55
N VAL A 26 -9.54 -1.52 -10.40
CA VAL A 26 -10.95 -1.97 -10.34
C VAL A 26 -11.87 -0.83 -9.93
N GLY A 27 -11.40 0.06 -9.05
CA GLY A 27 -12.17 1.17 -8.52
C GLY A 27 -12.94 0.81 -7.26
N PHE A 28 -12.98 1.74 -6.30
CA PHE A 28 -13.81 1.61 -5.09
C PHE A 28 -15.16 2.31 -5.18
N TYR A 29 -15.34 3.17 -6.19
CA TYR A 29 -16.60 3.88 -6.39
C TYR A 29 -17.30 3.36 -7.64
N GLU A 30 -18.59 3.07 -7.53
CA GLU A 30 -19.43 2.69 -8.67
C GLU A 30 -20.56 3.70 -8.80
N TYR A 31 -20.63 4.35 -9.96
CA TYR A 31 -21.74 5.20 -10.35
C TYR A 31 -22.60 4.44 -11.34
N SER A 32 -23.92 4.47 -11.15
CA SER A 32 -24.85 3.80 -12.06
C SER A 32 -25.95 4.75 -12.49
N GLU A 33 -26.12 4.87 -13.80
CA GLU A 33 -27.16 5.68 -14.42
C GLU A 33 -27.73 4.94 -15.65
N ALA A 34 -29.07 4.90 -15.76
CA ALA A 34 -29.80 4.45 -16.95
C ALA A 34 -29.31 3.15 -17.65
N ASN A 35 -28.94 2.13 -16.86
CA ASN A 35 -28.40 0.80 -17.27
C ASN A 35 -26.91 0.72 -17.57
N GLU A 36 -26.16 1.79 -17.36
CA GLU A 36 -24.70 1.77 -17.40
C GLU A 36 -24.15 1.89 -15.97
N SER A 37 -23.10 1.13 -15.65
CA SER A 37 -22.33 1.34 -14.43
C SER A 37 -20.87 1.61 -14.77
N THR A 38 -20.36 2.70 -14.23
CA THR A 38 -18.97 3.13 -14.41
C THR A 38 -18.28 3.11 -13.07
N ARG A 39 -17.10 2.49 -13.04
CA ARG A 39 -16.26 2.44 -11.85
C ARG A 39 -15.20 3.51 -11.89
N TYR A 40 -14.99 4.11 -10.73
CA TYR A 40 -14.00 5.15 -10.50
C TYR A 40 -13.10 4.77 -9.32
N LYS A 41 -11.88 5.25 -9.41
CA LYS A 41 -10.93 5.24 -8.32
C LYS A 41 -11.31 6.33 -7.31
N LEU A 42 -11.22 6.02 -6.02
CA LEU A 42 -11.31 7.05 -4.97
C LEU A 42 -9.96 7.72 -4.74
N LEU A 43 -9.94 9.04 -4.63
CA LEU A 43 -8.74 9.77 -4.23
C LEU A 43 -8.64 9.77 -2.71
N PHE A 44 -7.74 8.95 -2.16
CA PHE A 44 -7.64 8.73 -0.71
C PHE A 44 -7.38 10.00 0.10
N ALA A 45 -6.63 10.97 -0.43
CA ALA A 45 -6.41 12.26 0.22
C ALA A 45 -7.73 13.00 0.46
N GLU A 46 -8.55 13.10 -0.58
CA GLU A 46 -9.84 13.80 -0.53
C GLU A 46 -10.86 13.00 0.26
N PHE A 47 -10.83 11.68 0.16
CA PHE A 47 -11.67 10.83 0.99
C PHE A 47 -11.34 11.02 2.48
N ALA A 48 -10.06 11.09 2.84
CA ALA A 48 -9.62 11.31 4.21
C ALA A 48 -9.89 12.74 4.72
N SER A 49 -10.05 13.73 3.84
CA SER A 49 -10.41 15.10 4.21
C SER A 49 -11.87 15.22 4.67
N GLY A 50 -12.70 14.20 4.42
CA GLY A 50 -14.10 14.13 4.82
C GLY A 50 -15.06 14.85 3.87
N GLY A 51 -14.57 15.42 2.76
CA GLY A 51 -15.39 16.11 1.76
C GLY A 51 -16.14 15.19 0.79
N CYS A 52 -15.79 13.91 0.75
CA CYS A 52 -16.24 12.97 -0.29
C CYS A 52 -17.46 12.15 0.13
N SER A 53 -18.64 12.78 0.14
CA SER A 53 -19.91 12.07 0.29
C SER A 53 -20.39 11.50 -1.05
N SER A 54 -21.04 10.35 -1.03
CA SER A 54 -21.63 9.76 -2.24
C SER A 54 -22.65 10.67 -2.90
N THR A 55 -23.37 11.49 -2.13
CA THR A 55 -24.31 12.48 -2.67
C THR A 55 -23.60 13.59 -3.44
N ALA A 56 -22.47 14.10 -2.95
CA ALA A 56 -21.68 15.09 -3.67
C ALA A 56 -21.13 14.52 -4.98
N ILE A 57 -20.50 13.33 -4.92
CA ILE A 57 -19.92 12.66 -6.09
C ILE A 57 -20.99 12.37 -7.16
N ASN A 58 -22.15 11.83 -6.74
CA ASN A 58 -23.25 11.55 -7.68
C ASN A 58 -23.84 12.82 -8.30
N THR A 59 -23.88 13.92 -7.55
CA THR A 59 -24.40 15.21 -8.05
C THR A 59 -23.47 15.77 -9.12
N ASP A 60 -22.16 15.67 -8.92
CA ASP A 60 -21.18 16.12 -9.91
C ASP A 60 -21.22 15.25 -11.17
N LEU A 61 -21.25 13.91 -11.00
CA LEU A 61 -21.33 12.96 -12.12
C LEU A 61 -22.62 13.12 -12.94
N ALA A 62 -23.76 13.30 -12.28
CA ALA A 62 -25.05 13.54 -12.95
C ALA A 62 -25.09 14.89 -13.71
N ALA A 63 -24.16 15.81 -13.40
CA ALA A 63 -24.00 17.09 -14.09
C ALA A 63 -22.88 17.04 -15.16
N ASP A 64 -22.45 15.84 -15.57
CA ASP A 64 -21.32 15.59 -16.48
C ASP A 64 -20.00 16.24 -16.02
N ARG A 65 -19.80 16.36 -14.71
CA ARG A 65 -18.58 16.92 -14.09
C ARG A 65 -17.82 15.84 -13.34
N MET A 66 -16.49 15.86 -13.46
CA MET A 66 -15.64 15.03 -12.63
C MET A 66 -15.58 15.60 -11.22
N SER A 67 -15.91 14.79 -10.21
CA SER A 67 -15.76 15.18 -8.80
C SER A 67 -14.29 15.06 -8.39
N ASP A 68 -13.79 16.01 -7.58
CA ASP A 68 -12.42 16.00 -7.05
C ASP A 68 -12.11 14.78 -6.15
N CYS A 69 -13.14 14.07 -5.68
CA CYS A 69 -13.01 12.87 -4.86
C CYS A 69 -12.70 11.59 -5.63
N ILE A 70 -12.84 11.62 -6.96
CA ILE A 70 -12.69 10.45 -7.82
C ILE A 70 -11.77 10.73 -8.99
N ALA A 71 -11.22 9.66 -9.54
CA ALA A 71 -10.44 9.73 -10.77
C ALA A 71 -10.76 8.52 -11.67
N PRO A 72 -10.47 8.62 -12.98
CA PRO A 72 -10.51 7.47 -13.87
C PRO A 72 -9.61 6.32 -13.37
N LEU A 73 -9.99 5.09 -13.69
CA LEU A 73 -9.14 3.92 -13.45
C LEU A 73 -7.80 4.05 -14.20
N GLY A 74 -6.76 3.39 -13.69
CA GLY A 74 -5.40 3.46 -14.22
C GLY A 74 -4.66 4.78 -13.93
N THR A 75 -5.28 5.71 -13.22
CA THR A 75 -4.60 6.93 -12.74
C THR A 75 -3.89 6.64 -11.42
N TYR A 76 -2.66 7.16 -11.28
CA TYR A 76 -1.85 7.01 -10.07
C TYR A 76 -1.51 8.39 -9.50
N ALA A 77 -1.99 8.68 -8.30
CA ALA A 77 -1.75 9.92 -7.58
C ALA A 77 -0.58 9.74 -6.59
N ALA A 78 -0.03 10.86 -6.11
CA ALA A 78 1.07 10.84 -5.14
C ALA A 78 0.75 10.03 -3.87
N THR A 79 -0.52 10.03 -3.43
CA THR A 79 -0.97 9.23 -2.29
C THR A 79 -0.85 7.73 -2.53
N ASP A 80 -1.12 7.25 -3.74
CA ASP A 80 -1.03 5.82 -4.05
C ASP A 80 0.41 5.33 -3.98
N PHE A 81 1.34 6.12 -4.51
CA PHE A 81 2.78 5.82 -4.40
C PHE A 81 3.25 5.83 -2.95
N THR A 82 2.77 6.78 -2.15
CA THR A 82 3.11 6.88 -0.73
C THR A 82 2.60 5.66 0.05
N LEU A 83 1.35 5.25 -0.18
CA LEU A 83 0.76 4.07 0.45
C LEU A 83 1.44 2.78 -0.03
N ALA A 84 1.71 2.64 -1.33
CA ALA A 84 2.41 1.49 -1.88
C ALA A 84 3.85 1.38 -1.36
N ALA A 85 4.56 2.50 -1.24
CA ALA A 85 5.91 2.52 -0.66
C ALA A 85 5.89 2.07 0.81
N PHE A 86 4.93 2.57 1.60
CA PHE A 86 4.76 2.13 2.98
C PHE A 86 4.39 0.63 3.07
N ALA A 87 3.51 0.16 2.19
CA ALA A 87 3.13 -1.24 2.10
C ALA A 87 4.33 -2.15 1.82
N LEU A 88 5.14 -1.80 0.81
CA LEU A 88 6.36 -2.54 0.46
C LEU A 88 7.38 -2.51 1.60
N PHE A 89 7.53 -1.36 2.26
CA PHE A 89 8.38 -1.24 3.44
C PHE A 89 7.92 -2.17 4.56
N ALA A 90 6.63 -2.20 4.88
CA ALA A 90 6.08 -3.06 5.93
C ALA A 90 6.29 -4.56 5.63
N ILE A 91 6.11 -4.96 4.37
CA ILE A 91 6.35 -6.33 3.91
C ILE A 91 7.84 -6.71 4.04
N ALA A 92 8.74 -5.82 3.60
CA ALA A 92 10.18 -6.08 3.60
C ALA A 92 10.80 -5.99 5.01
N ALA A 93 10.33 -5.07 5.85
CA ALA A 93 10.86 -4.83 7.18
C ALA A 93 10.45 -5.92 8.18
N ALA A 94 9.25 -6.48 8.05
CA ALA A 94 8.74 -7.51 8.97
C ALA A 94 9.70 -8.70 9.18
N PRO A 95 10.22 -9.39 8.14
CA PRO A 95 11.18 -10.48 8.33
C PRO A 95 12.52 -10.00 8.87
N ALA A 96 13.00 -8.83 8.45
CA ALA A 96 14.27 -8.27 8.94
C ALA A 96 14.21 -7.95 10.45
N LEU A 97 13.11 -7.36 10.91
CA LEU A 97 12.86 -7.06 12.32
C LEU A 97 12.70 -8.34 13.15
N ALA A 98 11.99 -9.33 12.62
CA ALA A 98 11.86 -10.64 13.27
C ALA A 98 13.24 -11.32 13.46
N LEU A 99 14.11 -11.28 12.44
CA LEU A 99 15.47 -11.83 12.51
C LEU A 99 16.39 -11.04 13.45
N SER A 100 16.23 -9.73 13.54
CA SER A 100 17.02 -8.87 14.42
C SER A 100 16.70 -9.14 15.91
N GLU A 101 15.44 -9.37 16.24
CA GLU A 101 15.01 -9.60 17.62
C GLU A 101 15.36 -10.99 18.16
N GLU A 102 15.52 -11.99 17.28
CA GLU A 102 15.94 -13.34 17.68
C GLU A 102 17.44 -13.45 18.01
N GLY A 103 18.14 -12.32 18.12
CA GLY A 103 19.55 -12.27 18.50
C GLY A 103 20.51 -12.15 17.31
N GLY A 104 20.04 -11.61 16.20
CA GLY A 104 20.81 -11.42 14.98
C GLY A 104 21.04 -12.74 14.24
N VAL A 105 21.27 -12.63 12.93
CA VAL A 105 21.80 -13.74 12.12
C VAL A 105 23.07 -14.22 12.82
N LYS A 106 23.00 -15.32 13.56
CA LYS A 106 24.19 -16.04 14.02
C LYS A 106 24.90 -16.49 12.75
N LEU A 107 25.78 -15.65 12.22
CA LEU A 107 26.73 -16.08 11.22
C LEU A 107 27.39 -17.32 11.80
N SER A 108 27.23 -18.45 11.11
CA SER A 108 28.00 -19.64 11.43
C SER A 108 29.46 -19.23 11.62
N ARG A 109 30.13 -19.83 12.60
CA ARG A 109 31.52 -19.53 12.94
C ARG A 109 32.42 -19.58 11.70
N ASP A 110 32.05 -20.40 10.72
CA ASP A 110 32.75 -20.53 9.44
C ASP A 110 32.49 -19.36 8.49
N MET A 111 31.27 -18.81 8.46
CA MET A 111 30.92 -17.64 7.66
C MET A 111 31.57 -16.36 8.24
N ALA A 112 31.64 -16.25 9.57
CA ALA A 112 32.37 -15.18 10.24
C ALA A 112 33.88 -15.23 9.95
N LYS A 113 34.49 -16.43 9.92
CA LYS A 113 35.90 -16.60 9.52
C LYS A 113 36.13 -16.23 8.06
N LEU A 114 35.19 -16.57 7.17
CA LEU A 114 35.32 -16.28 5.73
C LEU A 114 35.27 -14.77 5.45
N LEU A 115 34.36 -14.05 6.11
CA LEU A 115 34.30 -12.58 6.04
C LEU A 115 35.53 -11.92 6.64
N ALA A 116 36.05 -12.43 7.77
CA ALA A 116 37.27 -11.92 8.37
C ALA A 116 38.49 -12.09 7.43
N ARG A 117 38.56 -13.21 6.70
CA ARG A 117 39.61 -13.44 5.69
C ARG A 117 39.48 -12.50 4.49
N MET A 118 38.26 -12.24 4.01
CA MET A 118 38.06 -11.28 2.92
C MET A 118 38.41 -9.84 3.33
N ARG A 119 38.20 -9.47 4.60
CA ARG A 119 38.56 -8.15 5.14
C ARG A 119 40.08 -7.91 5.27
N LEU A 120 40.88 -8.98 5.26
CA LEU A 120 42.35 -8.91 5.30
C LEU A 120 42.99 -8.85 3.90
N LEU A 121 42.19 -9.01 2.84
CA LEU A 121 42.62 -9.00 1.44
C LEU A 121 42.31 -7.68 0.71
N LEU A 122 41.75 -6.70 1.43
CA LEU A 122 41.47 -5.32 1.01
C LEU A 122 42.39 -4.38 1.81
#